data_AF-A0AAV6CSG4-F1
#
_entry.id   AF-A0AAV6CSG4-F1
#
_cell.length_a   1.000
_cell.length_b   1.000
_cell.length_c   1.000
_cell.angle_alpha   90.00
_cell.angle_beta   90.00
_cell.angle_gamma   90.00
#
_symmetry.space_group_name_H-M   'P 1'
#
loop_
_entity.id
_entity.type
_entity.pdbx_description
1 polymer ?
#
loop_
_entity_poly.entity_id
_entity_poly.type
_entity_poly.pdbx_seq_one_letter_code
_entity_poly.pdbx_strand_id
1 'polypeptide(L)' 'MADSFGELEASSLFCPRCKLATAVRKKLLLVLPTGNKYDYTCSVCDTQVGGKTDSNSSDFHRVASAARRPLPPPSGRPPR' A
#
# COMPACT_ATOMS: atom_id res chain seq x y z
N MET A 1 -16.85 20.59 0.46
CA MET A 1 -15.68 21.46 0.68
C MET A 1 -14.49 20.70 0.15
N ALA A 2 -13.78 21.23 -0.84
CA ALA A 2 -12.58 20.61 -1.36
C ALA A 2 -11.46 20.84 -0.36
N ASP A 3 -10.94 19.77 0.24
CA ASP A 3 -9.72 19.81 1.03
C ASP A 3 -8.57 20.31 0.14
N SER A 4 -8.26 21.60 0.21
CA SER A 4 -7.21 22.25 -0.60
C SER A 4 -5.78 21.75 -0.28
N PHE A 5 -5.66 20.87 0.71
CA PHE A 5 -4.45 20.19 1.09
C PHE A 5 -4.73 18.69 0.97
N GLY A 6 -4.09 18.03 -0.01
CA GLY A 6 -4.22 16.58 -0.18
C GLY A 6 -3.68 15.79 1.01
N GLU A 7 -3.71 14.47 0.91
CA GLU A 7 -3.13 13.61 1.94
C GLU A 7 -1.63 13.87 2.08
N LEU A 8 -1.22 14.32 3.27
CA LEU A 8 0.17 14.47 3.66
C LEU A 8 0.85 13.11 3.81
N GLU A 9 1.99 12.96 3.15
CA GLU A 9 2.84 11.77 3.16
C GLU A 9 4.20 12.11 3.76
N ALA A 10 4.67 11.23 4.66
CA ALA A 10 6.01 11.38 5.23
C ALA A 10 7.03 10.95 4.17
N SER A 11 7.73 11.91 3.54
CA SER A 11 8.81 11.62 2.58
C SER A 11 10.13 11.25 3.27
N SER A 12 10.36 11.73 4.50
CA SER A 12 11.57 11.46 5.29
C SER A 12 11.23 11.14 6.74
N LEU A 13 11.77 10.04 7.27
CA LEU A 13 11.67 9.66 8.68
C LEU A 13 13.05 9.32 9.23
N PHE A 14 13.19 9.49 10.54
CA PHE A 14 14.40 9.08 11.26
C PHE A 14 14.51 7.55 11.29
N CYS A 15 15.61 7.02 10.78
CA CYS A 15 15.88 5.59 10.88
C CYS A 15 16.79 5.30 12.09
N PRO A 16 16.41 4.40 13.02
CA PRO A 16 17.25 4.07 14.17
C PRO A 16 18.54 3.33 13.79
N ARG A 17 18.60 2.69 12.62
CA ARG A 17 19.80 1.98 12.13
C ARG A 17 20.79 2.91 11.43
N CYS A 18 20.30 3.77 10.54
CA CYS A 18 21.14 4.75 9.85
C CYS A 18 21.45 5.98 10.73
N LYS A 19 20.69 6.19 11.81
CA LYS A 19 20.78 7.32 12.75
C LYS A 19 20.65 8.69 12.06
N LEU A 20 19.96 8.73 10.94
CA LEU A 20 19.82 9.88 10.06
C LEU A 20 18.37 9.99 9.58
N ALA A 21 17.94 11.19 9.21
CA ALA A 21 16.68 11.40 8.50
C ALA A 21 16.85 10.88 7.07
N THR A 22 16.22 9.75 6.76
CA THR A 22 16.34 9.09 5.46
C THR A 22 15.01 9.11 4.73
N ALA A 23 15.06 9.13 3.40
CA ALA A 23 13.88 8.97 2.59
C ALA A 23 13.21 7.61 2.88
N VAL A 24 11.89 7.59 2.95
CA VAL A 24 11.12 6.36 3.22
C VAL A 24 10.33 5.90 2.00
N ARG A 25 10.16 4.58 1.91
CA ARG A 25 9.26 3.96 0.94
C ARG A 25 7.99 3.53 1.66
N LYS A 26 6.85 3.99 1.15
CA LYS A 26 5.52 3.57 1.59
C LYS A 26 5.17 2.23 0.92
N LYS A 27 4.81 1.22 1.70
CA LYS A 27 4.39 -0.08 1.20
C LYS A 27 3.01 -0.43 1.76
N LEU A 28 2.06 -0.76 0.90
CA LEU A 28 0.74 -1.21 1.32
C LEU A 28 0.87 -2.58 1.99
N LEU A 29 0.54 -2.65 3.28
CA LEU A 29 0.54 -3.89 4.05
C LEU A 29 -0.80 -4.59 3.95
N LEU A 30 -1.89 -3.84 4.14
CA LEU A 30 -3.21 -4.42 4.26
C LEU A 30 -4.28 -3.46 3.75
N VAL A 31 -5.23 -4.01 3.02
CA VAL A 31 -6.42 -3.32 2.56
C VAL A 31 -7.58 -3.71 3.47
N LEU A 32 -8.09 -2.77 4.27
CA LEU A 32 -9.20 -2.99 5.19
C LEU A 32 -10.47 -2.29 4.69
N PRO A 33 -11.67 -2.74 5.12
CA PRO A 33 -12.93 -2.06 4.77
C PRO A 33 -12.99 -0.60 5.22
N THR A 34 -12.28 -0.27 6.29
CA THR A 34 -12.21 1.09 6.87
C THR A 34 -11.09 1.94 6.28
N GLY A 35 -10.20 1.36 5.46
CA GLY A 35 -9.06 2.08 4.91
C GLY A 35 -7.83 1.20 4.63
N ASN A 36 -6.77 1.82 4.13
CA ASN A 36 -5.54 1.15 3.75
C ASN A 36 -4.45 1.34 4.82
N LYS A 37 -3.84 0.24 5.27
CA LYS A 37 -2.69 0.27 6.19
C LYS A 37 -1.38 0.14 5.43
N TYR A 38 -0.49 1.10 5.64
CA TYR A 38 0.81 1.21 5.00
C TYR A 38 1.94 1.14 6.03
N ASP A 39 3.05 0.56 5.60
CA ASP A 39 4.33 0.59 6.29
C ASP A 39 5.26 1.62 5.66
N TYR A 40 6.03 2.32 6.49
CA TYR A 40 7.16 3.12 6.04
C TYR A 40 8.45 2.40 6.36
N THR A 41 9.20 2.10 5.31
CA THR A 41 10.51 1.46 5.41
C THR A 41 11.60 2.44 4.98
N CYS A 42 12.75 2.39 5.63
CA CYS A 42 13.92 3.15 5.21
C CYS A 42 14.35 2.70 3.81
N SER A 43 14.52 3.64 2.88
CA SER A 43 14.94 3.33 1.50
C SER A 43 16.36 2.75 1.37
N VAL A 44 17.17 2.83 2.43
CA VAL A 44 18.58 2.41 2.45
C VAL A 44 18.76 1.05 3.13
N CYS A 45 18.05 0.80 4.24
CA CYS A 45 18.24 -0.40 5.07
C CYS A 45 16.97 -1.22 5.28
N ASP A 46 15.87 -0.87 4.61
CA ASP A 46 14.56 -1.53 4.65
C ASP A 46 13.96 -1.71 6.05
N THR A 47 14.47 -0.97 7.03
CA THR A 47 13.97 -1.05 8.41
C THR A 47 12.66 -0.31 8.50
N GLN A 48 11.68 -0.95 9.14
CA GLN A 48 10.40 -0.33 9.47
C GLN A 48 10.63 0.84 10.43
N VAL A 49 10.26 2.04 9.99
CA VAL A 49 10.43 3.30 10.74
C VAL A 49 9.11 3.91 11.17
N GLY A 50 7.99 3.42 10.63
CA GLY A 50 6.66 3.85 11.04
C GLY A 50 5.56 3.20 10.21
N GLY A 51 4.31 3.56 10.50
CA GLY A 51 3.15 3.14 9.72
C GLY A 51 2.13 4.26 9.60
N LYS A 52 1.32 4.22 8.54
CA LYS A 52 0.16 5.10 8.35
C LYS A 52 -1.05 4.25 8.04
N THR A 53 -2.19 4.63 8.61
CA THR A 53 -3.49 4.16 8.12
C THR A 53 -4.15 5.32 7.42
N ASP A 54 -4.51 5.09 6.16
CA ASP A 54 -5.30 6.00 5.35
C ASP A 54 -6.75 5.51 5.37
N SER A 55 -7.70 6.43 5.45
CA SER A 55 -9.13 6.13 5.54
C SER A 55 -9.76 5.82 4.16
N ASN A 56 -8.96 5.79 3.09
CA ASN A 56 -9.43 5.48 1.75
C ASN A 56 -9.78 4.00 1.59
N SER A 57 -11.07 3.68 1.52
CA SER A 57 -11.58 2.33 1.31
C SER A 57 -11.73 1.93 -0.17
N SER A 58 -11.32 2.78 -1.13
CA SER A 58 -11.52 2.49 -2.57
C SER A 58 -10.75 1.23 -3.02
N ASP A 59 -9.53 1.01 -2.52
CA ASP A 59 -8.79 -0.22 -2.76
C ASP A 59 -9.50 -1.46 -2.22
N PHE A 60 -10.17 -1.35 -1.07
CA PHE A 60 -10.95 -2.46 -0.53
C PHE A 60 -12.05 -2.88 -1.50
N HIS A 61 -12.80 -1.92 -2.03
CA HIS A 61 -13.83 -2.22 -3.03
C HIS A 61 -13.22 -2.86 -4.28
N ARG A 62 -12.06 -2.40 -4.75
CA ARG A 62 -11.39 -2.99 -5.92
C ARG A 62 -10.96 -4.43 -5.67
N VAL A 63 -10.27 -4.70 -4.56
CA VAL A 63 -9.78 -6.03 -4.20
C VAL A 63 -10.94 -6.98 -3.92
N ALA A 64 -11.96 -6.55 -3.16
CA ALA A 64 -13.15 -7.34 -2.88
C ALA A 64 -13.96 -7.67 -4.14
N SER A 65 -13.98 -6.76 -5.11
CA SER A 65 -14.65 -7.00 -6.40
C SER A 65 -13.86 -7.98 -7.27
N ALA A 66 -12.53 -7.90 -7.27
CA ALA A 66 -11.68 -8.83 -8.01
C ALA A 66 -11.84 -10.26 -7.51
N ALA A 67 -12.02 -10.47 -6.20
CA ALA A 67 -12.26 -11.79 -5.62
C ALA A 67 -13.57 -12.44 -6.12
N ARG A 68 -14.58 -11.65 -6.52
CA ARG A 68 -15.85 -12.15 -7.07
C ARG A 68 -15.79 -12.38 -8.58
N ARG A 69 -14.69 -12.00 -9.22
CA ARG A 69 -14.57 -12.12 -10.68
C ARG A 69 -14.41 -13.61 -11.03
N PRO A 70 -15.22 -14.16 -11.94
CA PRO A 70 -15.04 -15.54 -12.38
C PRO A 70 -13.60 -15.71 -12.89
N LEU A 71 -12.96 -16.81 -12.52
CA LEU A 71 -11.67 -17.19 -13.09
C LEU A 71 -11.80 -17.25 -14.62
N PRO A 72 -10.81 -16.78 -15.38
CA PRO A 72 -10.83 -16.96 -16.82
C PRO A 72 -10.90 -18.46 -17.16
N PRO A 73 -11.61 -18.85 -18.22
CA PRO A 73 -11.67 -20.25 -18.62
C PRO A 73 -10.23 -20.74 -18.90
N PRO A 74 -9.90 -22.00 -18.54
CA PRO A 74 -8.61 -22.56 -18.90
C PRO A 74 -8.49 -22.52 -20.42
N SER A 75 -7.43 -21.89 -20.93
CA SER A 75 -7.08 -21.93 -22.34
C SER A 75 -6.63 -23.35 -22.68
N GLY A 76 -7.62 -24.20 -22.99
CA GLY A 76 -7.39 -25.56 -23.46
C GLY A 76 -6.49 -25.52 -24.68
N ARG A 77 -5.28 -26.06 -24.52
CA ARG A 77 -4.36 -26.31 -25.63
C ARG A 77 -5.05 -27.33 -26.55
N PRO A 78 -5.26 -27.04 -27.85
CA PRO A 78 -5.94 -27.97 -28.72
C PRO A 78 -5.13 -29.27 -28.83
N PRO A 79 -5.76 -30.46 -28.73
CA PRO A 79 -5.11 -31.71 -29.10
C PRO A 79 -4.85 -31.71 -30.62
N ARG A 80 -3.71 -32.30 -31.00
CA ARG A 80 -3.15 -32.31 -32.36
C ARG A 80 -3.79 -33.39 -33.24
#